data_AF-A0A731UPM8-F1
#
_entry.id   AF-A0A731UPM8-F1
#
_cell.length_a   1.000
_cell.length_b   1.000
_cell.length_c   1.000
_cell.angle_alpha   90.00
_cell.angle_beta   90.00
_cell.angle_gamma   90.00
#
_symmetry.space_group_name_H-M   'P 1'
#
loop_
_entity.id
_entity.type
_entity.pdbx_description
1 polymer ?
#
loop_
_entity_poly.entity_id
_entity_poly.type
_entity_poly.pdbx_seq_one_letter_code
_entity_poly.pdbx_strand_id
1 'polypeptide(L)'
;MIHTNNPIIKHKAGLLNLAEELGNVSKACNIMGVSRDTFYRYQELAAEGGIDALINQNRRVPNLKNRADEATERAVVEYAVEFPAHGQHRTSNELRKKGVFISGSGVRSIWQRHDLENFRKRLKALEEKVAREGIVLSDAQIAALEKKAHDDEASGEIETAHPGYLGSQDTFYVGNLKGVGRIYQQTFVDTYSKVAHCKLYTSKTPITAADLLNARVLPFYEAQGLPMLRILTDRGTEYCGKVEQHDYQLYLAINDIDHTKTKAMSPQTNGICERFHKTILQDFYQVAFRKKLYADLESLQTDLDSWLWHYNNERTHQGKMCCGRTPMATLLDG
;
A
#
# COMPACT_ATOMS: atom_id res chain seq x y z
N MET A 1 -22.21 40.98 29.38
CA MET A 1 -22.07 39.50 29.32
C MET A 1 -21.75 39.00 27.92
N ILE A 2 -20.54 38.48 27.78
CA ILE A 2 -19.99 37.78 26.62
C ILE A 2 -20.55 36.35 26.59
N HIS A 3 -21.31 36.01 25.56
CA HIS A 3 -21.82 34.64 25.37
C HIS A 3 -21.02 33.91 24.29
N THR A 4 -20.44 32.76 24.63
CA THR A 4 -19.73 31.90 23.68
C THR A 4 -19.98 30.42 23.99
N ASN A 5 -20.28 29.65 22.93
CA ASN A 5 -20.45 28.20 22.99
C ASN A 5 -19.14 27.43 22.71
N ASN A 6 -18.04 28.13 22.44
CA ASN A 6 -16.77 27.47 22.13
C ASN A 6 -16.01 27.10 23.42
N PRO A 7 -15.78 25.80 23.70
CA PRO A 7 -15.19 25.34 24.96
C PRO A 7 -13.77 25.87 25.21
N ILE A 8 -13.04 26.26 24.15
CA ILE A 8 -11.67 26.78 24.23
C ILE A 8 -11.63 28.19 24.84
N ILE A 9 -12.64 29.00 24.55
CA ILE A 9 -12.73 30.41 24.99
C ILE A 9 -13.73 30.62 26.13
N LYS A 10 -14.56 29.63 26.45
CA LYS A 10 -15.53 29.69 27.56
C LYS A 10 -14.90 30.10 28.89
N HIS A 11 -13.73 29.55 29.22
CA HIS A 11 -13.01 29.92 30.45
C HIS A 11 -12.46 31.36 30.40
N LYS A 12 -11.97 31.80 29.24
CA LYS A 12 -11.42 33.16 29.04
C LYS A 12 -12.51 34.23 29.04
N ALA A 13 -13.63 33.95 28.37
CA ALA A 13 -14.83 34.79 28.36
C ALA A 13 -15.50 34.84 29.75
N GLY A 14 -15.52 33.71 30.47
CA GLY A 14 -16.03 33.64 31.84
C GLY A 14 -15.25 34.54 32.81
N LEU A 15 -13.93 34.63 32.67
CA LEU A 15 -13.10 35.54 33.47
C LEU A 15 -13.46 37.02 33.23
N LEU A 16 -13.69 37.42 31.98
CA LEU A 16 -14.08 38.79 31.63
C LEU A 16 -15.48 39.14 32.17
N ASN A 17 -16.44 38.22 32.04
CA ASN A 17 -17.79 38.38 32.60
C ASN A 17 -17.77 38.48 34.12
N LEU A 18 -17.00 37.63 34.80
CA LEU A 18 -16.90 37.64 36.25
C LEU A 18 -16.30 38.96 36.78
N ALA A 19 -15.35 39.54 36.06
CA ALA A 19 -14.81 40.85 36.41
C ALA A 19 -15.82 41.98 36.20
N GLU A 20 -16.66 41.91 35.15
CA GLU A 20 -17.76 42.84 34.87
C GLU A 20 -18.84 42.77 35.97
N GLU A 21 -19.26 41.56 36.36
CA GLU A 21 -20.26 41.35 37.41
C GLU A 21 -19.79 41.79 38.80
N LEU A 22 -18.53 41.52 39.15
CA LEU A 22 -17.99 41.86 40.46
C LEU A 22 -17.51 43.31 40.56
N GLY A 23 -17.37 44.03 39.44
CA GLY A 23 -16.72 45.35 39.39
C GLY A 23 -15.29 45.36 39.91
N ASN A 24 -14.64 44.20 40.07
CA ASN A 24 -13.34 44.05 40.71
C ASN A 24 -12.50 42.95 40.04
N VAL A 25 -11.55 43.38 39.22
CA VAL A 25 -10.64 42.52 38.46
C VAL A 25 -9.79 41.63 39.37
N SER A 26 -9.29 42.16 40.50
CA SER A 26 -8.42 41.39 41.40
C SER A 26 -9.18 40.25 42.07
N LYS A 27 -10.44 40.48 42.45
CA LYS A 27 -11.30 39.45 43.03
C LYS A 27 -11.67 38.37 42.01
N ALA A 28 -12.00 38.77 40.78
CA ALA A 28 -12.28 37.83 39.69
C ALA A 28 -11.07 36.96 39.34
N CYS A 29 -9.87 37.56 39.27
CA CYS A 29 -8.60 36.86 39.03
C CYS A 29 -8.27 35.83 40.14
N ASN A 30 -8.48 36.20 41.41
CA ASN A 30 -8.27 35.31 42.54
C ASN A 30 -9.25 34.12 42.56
N ILE A 31 -10.52 34.35 42.20
CA ILE A 31 -11.54 33.29 42.14
C ILE A 31 -11.25 32.29 41.03
N MET A 32 -10.80 32.78 39.87
CA MET A 32 -10.52 31.95 38.68
C MET A 32 -9.09 31.39 38.64
N GLY A 33 -8.23 31.77 39.59
CA GLY A 33 -6.83 31.32 39.64
C GLY A 33 -5.96 31.83 38.49
N VAL A 34 -6.23 33.03 37.98
CA VAL A 34 -5.52 33.62 36.82
C VAL A 34 -4.78 34.90 37.25
N SER A 35 -3.62 35.19 36.65
CA SER A 35 -2.89 36.44 36.94
C SER A 35 -3.60 37.68 36.38
N ARG A 36 -3.46 38.83 37.04
CA ARG A 36 -3.98 40.11 36.55
C ARG A 36 -3.42 40.47 35.17
N ASP A 37 -2.16 40.17 34.89
CA ASP A 37 -1.56 40.38 33.56
C ASP A 37 -2.27 39.57 32.47
N THR A 38 -2.67 38.33 32.79
CA THR A 38 -3.42 37.49 31.85
C THR A 38 -4.82 38.06 31.59
N PHE A 39 -5.46 38.63 32.62
CA PHE A 39 -6.74 39.32 32.47
C PHE A 39 -6.64 40.50 31.50
N TYR A 40 -5.69 41.41 31.73
CA TYR A 40 -5.54 42.59 30.85
C TYR A 40 -5.19 42.20 29.42
N ARG A 41 -4.36 41.16 29.22
CA ARG A 41 -4.09 40.61 27.89
C ARG A 41 -5.36 40.09 27.21
N TYR A 42 -6.25 39.41 27.93
CA TYR A 42 -7.53 38.94 27.36
C TYR A 42 -8.49 40.08 27.09
N GLN A 43 -8.51 41.10 27.96
CA GLN A 43 -9.33 42.29 27.76
C GLN A 43 -8.89 43.07 26.51
N GLU A 44 -7.59 43.26 26.33
CA GLU A 44 -6.98 43.91 25.16
C GLU A 44 -7.27 43.12 23.88
N LEU A 45 -7.03 41.81 23.87
CA LEU A 45 -7.35 40.93 22.73
C LEU A 45 -8.85 40.96 22.37
N ALA A 46 -9.72 40.95 23.38
CA ALA A 46 -11.17 41.02 23.17
C ALA A 46 -11.61 42.40 22.67
N ALA A 47 -10.93 43.47 23.04
CA ALA A 47 -11.20 44.83 22.58
C ALA A 47 -10.75 45.05 21.13
N GLU A 48 -9.60 44.49 20.72
CA GLU A 48 -9.03 44.65 19.38
C GLU A 48 -9.69 43.76 18.32
N GLY A 49 -10.03 42.51 18.65
CA GLY A 49 -10.48 41.51 17.69
C GLY A 49 -11.77 40.78 18.05
N GLY A 50 -12.50 41.29 19.05
CA GLY A 50 -13.73 40.65 19.55
C GLY A 50 -13.46 39.35 20.31
N ILE A 51 -14.53 38.65 20.69
CA ILE A 51 -14.48 37.46 21.56
C ILE A 51 -13.70 36.31 20.88
N ASP A 52 -13.73 36.24 19.55
CA ASP A 52 -13.03 35.21 18.77
C ASP A 52 -11.51 35.39 18.76
N ALA A 53 -11.00 36.58 19.06
CA ALA A 53 -9.56 36.81 19.23
C ALA A 53 -9.00 36.18 20.52
N LEU A 54 -9.87 35.74 21.45
CA LEU A 54 -9.46 34.93 22.60
C LEU A 54 -9.10 33.49 22.22
N ILE A 55 -9.43 33.05 20.99
CA ILE A 55 -8.94 31.78 20.45
C ILE A 55 -7.43 31.95 20.24
N ASN A 56 -6.62 31.06 20.84
CA ASN A 56 -5.15 31.13 20.69
C ASN A 56 -4.78 31.13 19.20
N GLN A 57 -4.40 32.30 18.67
CA GLN A 57 -3.83 32.39 17.34
C GLN A 57 -2.43 31.72 17.37
N ASN A 58 -2.37 30.57 16.71
CA ASN A 58 -1.19 29.82 16.31
C ASN A 58 -0.06 29.60 17.35
N ARG A 59 -0.10 28.45 18.04
CA ARG A 59 1.09 27.77 18.58
C ARG A 59 2.04 27.22 17.50
N ARG A 60 1.74 27.42 16.22
CA ARG A 60 2.47 26.86 15.07
C ARG A 60 3.13 27.95 14.22
N VAL A 61 3.80 28.91 14.86
CA VAL A 61 4.67 29.83 14.11
C VAL A 61 6.01 29.12 13.91
N PRO A 62 6.45 28.88 12.66
CA PRO A 62 7.74 28.25 12.40
C PRO A 62 8.89 29.09 12.99
N ASN A 63 9.76 28.47 13.78
CA ASN A 63 10.98 29.15 14.25
C ASN A 63 12.03 29.14 13.13
N LEU A 64 12.11 30.26 12.39
CA LEU A 64 13.03 30.43 11.27
C LEU A 64 14.50 30.25 11.64
N LYS A 65 14.87 30.50 12.91
CA LYS A 65 16.26 30.33 13.38
C LYS A 65 16.71 28.87 13.44
N ASN A 66 15.78 27.93 13.53
CA ASN A 66 16.06 26.50 13.56
C ASN A 66 16.02 25.87 12.14
N ARG A 67 15.93 26.68 11.10
CA ARG A 67 15.90 26.20 9.72
C ARG A 67 17.29 25.72 9.32
N ALA A 68 17.34 24.66 8.52
CA ALA A 68 18.56 24.30 7.82
C ALA A 68 18.99 25.48 6.93
N ASP A 69 20.29 25.63 6.73
CA ASP A 69 20.80 26.60 5.77
C ASP A 69 20.28 26.29 4.36
N GLU A 70 20.26 27.32 3.51
CA GLU A 70 19.68 27.23 2.18
C GLU A 70 20.37 26.19 1.29
N ALA A 71 21.69 26.00 1.46
CA ALA A 71 22.45 25.02 0.69
C ALA A 71 22.06 23.58 1.07
N THR A 72 21.94 23.29 2.37
CA THR A 72 21.44 22.01 2.88
C THR A 72 20.00 21.76 2.42
N GLU A 73 19.13 22.78 2.49
CA GLU A 73 17.73 22.63 2.07
C GLU A 73 17.62 22.33 0.58
N ARG A 74 18.39 23.03 -0.27
CA ARG A 74 18.46 22.77 -1.71
C ARG A 74 18.96 21.37 -2.03
N ALA A 75 20.04 20.92 -1.38
CA ALA A 75 20.59 19.58 -1.60
C ALA A 75 19.57 18.46 -1.29
N VAL A 76 18.75 18.65 -0.25
CA VAL A 76 17.70 17.69 0.14
C VAL A 76 16.57 17.63 -0.89
N VAL A 77 16.18 18.77 -1.46
CA VAL A 77 15.13 18.86 -2.47
C VAL A 77 15.62 18.28 -3.80
N GLU A 78 16.82 18.63 -4.24
CA GLU A 78 17.44 18.08 -5.45
C GLU A 78 17.56 16.55 -5.38
N TYR A 79 18.04 16.03 -4.24
CA TYR A 79 18.14 14.59 -4.03
C TYR A 79 16.79 13.88 -4.11
N ALA A 80 15.71 14.53 -3.65
CA ALA A 80 14.37 13.95 -3.68
C ALA A 80 13.86 13.71 -5.11
N VAL A 81 14.29 14.56 -6.05
CA VAL A 81 13.96 14.44 -7.48
C VAL A 81 14.91 13.49 -8.19
N GLU A 82 16.19 13.49 -7.81
CA GLU A 82 17.19 12.58 -8.36
C GLU A 82 16.88 11.12 -8.00
N PHE A 83 16.49 10.86 -6.74
CA PHE A 83 16.22 9.52 -6.22
C PHE A 83 14.89 9.44 -5.45
N PRO A 84 13.73 9.52 -6.13
CA PRO A 84 12.41 9.59 -5.48
C PRO A 84 12.10 8.37 -4.60
N ALA A 85 12.65 7.20 -4.95
CA ALA A 85 12.48 5.94 -4.23
C ALA A 85 13.18 5.90 -2.87
N HIS A 86 14.14 6.79 -2.61
CA HIS A 86 14.89 6.79 -1.34
C HIS A 86 14.06 7.42 -0.21
N GLY A 87 14.01 6.73 0.92
CA GLY A 87 13.35 7.21 2.14
C GLY A 87 14.24 8.17 2.95
N GLN A 88 13.63 8.89 3.89
CA GLN A 88 14.27 9.97 4.67
C GLN A 88 15.62 9.60 5.32
N HIS A 89 15.75 8.36 5.83
CA HIS A 89 16.99 7.88 6.46
C HIS A 89 18.08 7.57 5.42
N ARG A 90 17.68 7.00 4.27
CA ARG A 90 18.61 6.72 3.18
C ARG A 90 19.14 8.02 2.57
N THR A 91 18.25 8.98 2.31
CA THR A 91 18.63 10.33 1.85
C THR A 91 19.60 11.00 2.81
N SER A 92 19.33 10.97 4.12
CA SER A 92 20.24 11.51 5.15
C SER A 92 21.64 10.87 5.10
N ASN A 93 21.73 9.54 4.96
CA ASN A 93 23.00 8.83 4.88
C ASN A 93 23.78 9.15 3.59
N GLU A 94 23.10 9.23 2.45
CA GLU A 94 23.74 9.53 1.16
C GLU A 94 24.19 11.00 1.09
N LEU A 95 23.41 11.93 1.64
CA LEU A 95 23.81 13.33 1.76
C LEU A 95 25.01 13.50 2.69
N ARG A 96 25.09 12.73 3.78
CA ARG A 96 26.26 12.73 4.67
C ARG A 96 27.54 12.34 3.95
N LYS A 97 27.48 11.37 3.03
CA LYS A 97 28.64 11.00 2.18
C LYS A 97 29.06 12.12 1.23
N LYS A 98 28.10 12.96 0.80
CA LYS A 98 28.34 14.17 -0.01
C LYS A 98 28.73 15.40 0.83
N GLY A 99 28.96 15.25 2.14
CA GLY A 99 29.36 16.33 3.04
C GLY A 99 28.22 17.19 3.60
N VAL A 100 26.95 16.81 3.36
CA VAL A 100 25.77 17.51 3.86
C VAL A 100 25.22 16.79 5.10
N PHE A 101 25.33 17.43 6.27
CA PHE A 101 24.97 16.82 7.55
C PHE A 101 23.56 17.20 7.98
N ILE A 102 22.60 16.29 7.74
CA ILE A 102 21.22 16.46 8.19
C ILE A 102 20.65 15.13 8.72
N SER A 103 19.78 15.19 9.74
CA SER A 103 19.09 14.02 10.27
C SER A 103 17.95 13.57 9.36
N GLY A 104 17.54 12.29 9.43
CA GLY A 104 16.38 11.80 8.70
C GLY A 104 15.07 12.54 9.03
N SER A 105 14.90 13.00 10.27
CA SER A 105 13.77 13.86 10.66
C SER A 105 13.86 15.27 10.05
N GLY A 106 15.08 15.81 9.92
CA GLY A 106 15.33 17.07 9.21
C GLY A 106 14.97 16.97 7.72
N VAL A 107 15.37 15.88 7.07
CA VAL A 107 14.98 15.57 5.67
C VAL A 107 13.46 15.56 5.51
N ARG A 108 12.76 14.83 6.38
CA ARG A 108 11.28 14.78 6.37
C ARG A 108 10.66 16.16 6.54
N SER A 109 11.18 16.95 7.47
CA SER A 109 10.67 18.29 7.77
C SER A 109 10.86 19.24 6.58
N ILE A 110 11.98 19.13 5.85
CA ILE A 110 12.20 19.85 4.60
C ILE A 110 11.20 19.37 3.54
N TRP A 111 11.09 18.06 3.32
CA TRP A 111 10.15 17.52 2.34
C TRP A 111 8.70 17.94 2.58
N GLN A 112 8.23 18.00 3.83
CA GLN A 112 6.88 18.48 4.13
C GLN A 112 6.66 19.95 3.74
N ARG A 113 7.69 20.79 3.76
CA ARG A 113 7.59 22.20 3.34
C ARG A 113 7.59 22.37 1.82
N HIS A 114 8.20 21.42 1.11
CA HIS A 114 8.33 21.41 -0.35
C HIS A 114 7.32 20.48 -1.04
N ASP A 115 6.35 19.93 -0.30
CA ASP A 115 5.37 18.97 -0.81
C ASP A 115 6.02 17.69 -1.41
N LEU A 116 7.01 17.12 -0.72
CA LEU A 116 7.82 15.96 -1.16
C LEU A 116 7.84 14.81 -0.13
N GLU A 117 6.94 14.81 0.85
CA GLU A 117 7.04 13.94 2.02
C GLU A 117 6.79 12.46 1.71
N ASN A 118 6.06 12.16 0.62
CA ASN A 118 5.78 10.80 0.19
C ASN A 118 6.34 10.50 -1.21
N PHE A 119 6.43 9.20 -1.52
CA PHE A 119 7.01 8.72 -2.78
C PHE A 119 6.28 9.25 -4.01
N ARG A 120 4.93 9.24 -3.98
CA ARG A 120 4.09 9.72 -5.11
C ARG A 120 4.36 11.19 -5.43
N LYS A 121 4.48 12.03 -4.40
CA LYS A 121 4.78 13.46 -4.56
C LYS A 121 6.19 13.71 -5.12
N ARG A 122 7.20 12.98 -4.63
CA ARG A 122 8.56 13.04 -5.19
C ARG A 122 8.62 12.63 -6.64
N LEU A 123 7.83 11.61 -7.01
CA LEU A 123 7.77 11.14 -8.39
C LEU A 123 7.04 12.13 -9.30
N LYS A 124 5.97 12.77 -8.81
CA LYS A 124 5.30 13.87 -9.52
C LYS A 124 6.27 15.03 -9.79
N ALA A 125 7.07 15.41 -8.80
CA ALA A 125 8.08 16.46 -8.96
C ALA A 125 9.15 16.07 -10.00
N LEU A 126 9.51 14.78 -10.10
CA LEU A 126 10.38 14.28 -11.16
C LEU A 126 9.72 14.36 -12.55
N GLU A 127 8.46 13.92 -12.68
CA GLU A 127 7.70 14.02 -13.94
C GLU A 127 7.61 15.48 -14.43
N GLU A 128 7.31 16.42 -13.52
CA GLU A 128 7.27 17.86 -13.83
C GLU A 128 8.62 18.42 -14.26
N LYS A 129 9.72 17.92 -13.68
CA LYS A 129 11.08 18.32 -14.07
C LYS A 129 11.44 17.80 -15.46
N VAL A 130 11.09 16.55 -15.77
CA VAL A 130 11.32 15.94 -17.09
C VAL A 130 10.52 16.68 -18.16
N ALA A 131 9.25 16.99 -17.91
CA ALA A 131 8.40 17.71 -18.84
C ALA A 131 8.92 19.13 -19.16
N ARG A 132 9.58 19.77 -18.20
CA ARG A 132 10.11 21.14 -18.33
C ARG A 132 11.49 21.19 -18.99
N GLU A 133 12.38 20.29 -18.62
CA GLU A 133 13.81 20.36 -18.95
C GLU A 133 14.21 19.34 -20.03
N GLY A 134 13.33 18.42 -20.42
CA GLY A 134 13.61 17.43 -21.47
C GLY A 134 14.77 16.48 -21.12
N ILE A 135 14.93 16.17 -19.83
CA ILE A 135 16.08 15.41 -19.31
C ILE A 135 15.97 13.93 -19.69
N VAL A 136 17.10 13.33 -20.07
CA VAL A 136 17.24 11.88 -20.20
C VAL A 136 17.24 11.25 -18.80
N LEU A 137 16.25 10.40 -18.53
CA LEU A 137 16.09 9.72 -17.24
C LEU A 137 17.23 8.73 -16.99
N SER A 138 17.68 8.65 -15.73
CA SER A 138 18.58 7.58 -15.29
C SER A 138 17.82 6.26 -15.08
N ASP A 139 18.53 5.12 -15.16
CA ASP A 139 17.95 3.79 -14.92
C ASP A 139 17.21 3.69 -13.58
N ALA A 140 17.72 4.34 -12.53
CA ALA A 140 17.08 4.38 -11.21
C ALA A 140 15.76 5.17 -11.20
N GLN A 141 15.64 6.20 -12.05
CA GLN A 141 14.44 7.00 -12.21
C GLN A 141 13.40 6.30 -13.10
N ILE A 142 13.84 5.60 -14.14
CA ILE A 142 13.00 4.73 -14.96
C ILE A 142 12.36 3.64 -14.08
N ALA A 143 13.15 2.95 -13.27
CA ALA A 143 12.65 1.94 -12.33
C ALA A 143 11.65 2.51 -11.31
N ALA A 144 11.81 3.78 -10.90
CA ALA A 144 10.87 4.44 -9.99
C ALA A 144 9.53 4.79 -10.67
N LEU A 145 9.56 5.20 -11.94
CA LEU A 145 8.37 5.46 -12.76
C LEU A 145 7.61 4.17 -13.06
N GLU A 146 8.32 3.10 -13.43
CA GLU A 146 7.75 1.75 -13.63
C GLU A 146 7.05 1.25 -12.35
N LYS A 147 7.63 1.53 -11.17
CA LYS A 147 7.03 1.17 -9.89
C LYS A 147 5.69 1.85 -9.62
N LYS A 148 5.52 3.13 -9.98
CA LYS A 148 4.24 3.86 -9.83
C LYS A 148 3.18 3.40 -10.82
N ALA A 149 3.55 3.21 -12.09
CA ALA A 149 2.64 2.65 -13.09
C ALA A 149 2.04 1.32 -12.61
N HIS A 150 2.83 0.51 -11.91
CA HIS A 150 2.41 -0.75 -11.32
C HIS A 150 1.64 -0.69 -10.00
N ASP A 151 1.77 0.39 -9.21
CA ASP A 151 1.03 0.58 -7.95
C ASP A 151 -0.38 1.15 -8.22
N ASP A 152 -0.53 1.97 -9.26
CA ASP A 152 -1.81 2.62 -9.61
C ASP A 152 -2.78 1.66 -10.36
N GLU A 153 -2.28 0.55 -10.93
CA GLU A 153 -3.11 -0.52 -11.55
C GLU A 153 -3.89 -1.40 -10.55
N ALA A 154 -3.52 -1.42 -9.26
CA ALA A 154 -3.96 -2.46 -8.32
C ALA A 154 -4.93 -1.98 -7.21
N SER A 155 -5.92 -1.14 -7.53
CA SER A 155 -6.96 -0.74 -6.55
C SER A 155 -8.39 -0.82 -7.10
N GLY A 156 -8.91 -2.05 -7.20
CA GLY A 156 -10.35 -2.32 -7.08
C GLY A 156 -10.58 -3.09 -5.79
N GLU A 157 -11.51 -2.66 -4.92
CA GLU A 157 -11.90 -3.46 -3.77
C GLU A 157 -12.77 -4.63 -4.26
N ILE A 158 -12.21 -5.83 -4.19
CA ILE A 158 -12.97 -7.07 -4.31
C ILE A 158 -13.54 -7.37 -2.92
N GLU A 159 -14.86 -7.48 -2.81
CA GLU A 159 -15.50 -7.92 -1.56
C GLU A 159 -15.30 -9.43 -1.36
N THR A 160 -14.69 -9.81 -0.24
CA THR A 160 -14.38 -11.20 0.11
C THR A 160 -14.78 -11.41 1.57
N ALA A 161 -15.70 -12.35 1.85
CA ALA A 161 -16.28 -12.48 3.18
C ALA A 161 -15.47 -13.37 4.12
N HIS A 162 -15.00 -14.52 3.62
CA HIS A 162 -14.27 -15.55 4.38
C HIS A 162 -13.35 -16.36 3.44
N PRO A 163 -12.42 -17.17 3.96
CA PRO A 163 -11.64 -18.11 3.15
C PRO A 163 -12.54 -19.04 2.33
N GLY A 164 -12.19 -19.31 1.07
CA GLY A 164 -12.99 -20.12 0.15
C GLY A 164 -14.18 -19.40 -0.50
N TYR A 165 -14.49 -18.16 -0.08
CA TYR A 165 -15.58 -17.38 -0.68
C TYR A 165 -15.29 -17.02 -2.16
N LEU A 166 -14.06 -16.61 -2.45
CA LEU A 166 -13.64 -16.21 -3.78
C LEU A 166 -12.17 -16.52 -4.01
N GLY A 167 -11.89 -17.34 -5.01
CA GLY A 167 -10.54 -17.58 -5.52
C GLY A 167 -10.25 -16.76 -6.77
N SER A 168 -9.06 -16.19 -6.88
CA SER A 168 -8.56 -15.58 -8.13
C SER A 168 -7.68 -16.59 -8.84
N GLN A 169 -7.97 -16.90 -10.11
CA GLN A 169 -7.18 -17.82 -10.91
C GLN A 169 -6.64 -17.13 -12.17
N ASP A 170 -5.37 -17.39 -12.48
CA ASP A 170 -4.68 -16.78 -13.61
C ASP A 170 -3.52 -17.64 -14.16
N THR A 171 -3.20 -17.45 -15.45
CA THR A 171 -2.11 -18.13 -16.14
C THR A 171 -0.91 -17.19 -16.31
N PHE A 172 0.26 -17.60 -15.80
CA PHE A 172 1.50 -16.85 -15.92
C PHE A 172 2.49 -17.55 -16.85
N TYR A 173 3.10 -16.82 -17.80
CA TYR A 173 4.18 -17.37 -18.63
C TYR A 173 5.50 -17.25 -17.89
N VAL A 174 6.12 -18.39 -17.58
CA VAL A 174 7.35 -18.47 -16.78
C VAL A 174 8.59 -18.23 -17.65
N GLY A 175 8.61 -18.82 -18.85
CA GLY A 175 9.76 -18.77 -19.73
C GLY A 175 9.88 -20.00 -20.61
N ASN A 176 11.04 -20.17 -21.24
CA ASN A 176 11.35 -21.32 -22.09
C ASN A 176 12.52 -22.09 -21.49
N LEU A 177 12.36 -23.39 -21.28
CA LEU A 177 13.38 -24.26 -20.73
C LEU A 177 13.95 -25.17 -21.82
N LYS A 178 15.29 -25.24 -21.91
CA LYS A 178 15.98 -26.03 -22.93
C LYS A 178 15.60 -27.52 -22.80
N GLY A 179 15.10 -28.11 -23.88
CA GLY A 179 14.68 -29.51 -23.91
C GLY A 179 13.23 -29.78 -23.48
N VAL A 180 12.58 -28.81 -22.83
CA VAL A 180 11.16 -28.91 -22.40
C VAL A 180 10.25 -28.01 -23.23
N GLY A 181 10.71 -26.79 -23.56
CA GLY A 181 9.92 -25.80 -24.26
C GLY A 181 9.32 -24.75 -23.33
N ARG A 182 8.22 -24.13 -23.78
CA ARG A 182 7.51 -23.08 -23.04
C ARG A 182 6.92 -23.64 -21.75
N ILE A 183 7.06 -22.88 -20.67
CA ILE A 183 6.52 -23.21 -19.35
C ILE A 183 5.49 -22.16 -18.96
N TYR A 184 4.34 -22.65 -18.54
CA TYR A 184 3.22 -21.87 -18.03
C TYR A 184 2.91 -22.30 -16.59
N GLN A 185 2.63 -21.34 -15.72
CA GLN A 185 2.16 -21.57 -14.37
C GLN A 185 0.66 -21.28 -14.32
N GLN A 186 -0.14 -22.25 -13.92
CA GLN A 186 -1.49 -21.96 -13.41
C GLN A 186 -1.35 -21.52 -11.95
N THR A 187 -2.05 -20.45 -11.60
CA THR A 187 -2.01 -19.81 -10.29
C THR A 187 -3.41 -19.72 -9.73
N PHE A 188 -3.57 -20.08 -8.47
CA PHE A 188 -4.76 -19.77 -7.68
C PHE A 188 -4.34 -18.99 -6.44
N VAL A 189 -5.07 -17.93 -6.10
CA VAL A 189 -4.89 -17.18 -4.86
C VAL A 189 -6.25 -16.96 -4.21
N ASP A 190 -6.42 -17.39 -2.97
CA ASP A 190 -7.61 -17.07 -2.20
C ASP A 190 -7.62 -15.58 -1.86
N THR A 191 -8.73 -14.94 -2.21
CA THR A 191 -8.79 -13.48 -2.17
C THR A 191 -8.93 -12.93 -0.76
N TYR A 192 -9.31 -13.75 0.23
CA TYR A 192 -9.39 -13.38 1.64
C TYR A 192 -8.04 -13.57 2.34
N SER A 193 -7.57 -14.81 2.42
CA SER A 193 -6.40 -15.27 3.18
C SER A 193 -5.07 -15.07 2.46
N LYS A 194 -5.09 -14.89 1.13
CA LYS A 194 -3.92 -14.86 0.24
C LYS A 194 -3.17 -16.18 0.12
N VAL A 195 -3.75 -17.30 0.58
CA VAL A 195 -3.16 -18.62 0.35
C VAL A 195 -3.09 -18.87 -1.15
N ALA A 196 -1.89 -19.23 -1.63
CA ALA A 196 -1.62 -19.41 -3.04
C ALA A 196 -1.28 -20.86 -3.38
N HIS A 197 -1.74 -21.32 -4.54
CA HIS A 197 -1.39 -22.60 -5.13
C HIS A 197 -0.88 -22.36 -6.55
N CYS A 198 0.15 -23.12 -6.96
CA CYS A 198 0.64 -23.08 -8.33
C CYS A 198 0.93 -24.48 -8.86
N LYS A 199 0.80 -24.66 -10.17
CA LYS A 199 1.25 -25.87 -10.87
C LYS A 199 1.75 -25.49 -12.27
N LEU A 200 2.85 -26.11 -12.67
CA LEU A 200 3.56 -25.87 -13.92
C LEU A 200 3.07 -26.81 -15.01
N TYR A 201 3.01 -26.28 -16.23
CA TYR A 201 2.58 -26.98 -17.43
C TYR A 201 3.41 -26.53 -18.63
N THR A 202 3.45 -27.37 -19.67
CA THR A 202 4.05 -27.02 -20.97
C THR A 202 3.06 -26.37 -21.93
N SER A 203 1.78 -26.34 -21.58
CA SER A 203 0.70 -25.79 -22.40
C SER A 203 -0.30 -24.98 -21.56
N LYS A 204 -0.97 -24.06 -22.26
CA LYS A 204 -2.02 -23.19 -21.71
C LYS A 204 -3.35 -23.60 -22.34
N THR A 205 -4.06 -24.54 -21.71
CA THR A 205 -5.32 -25.11 -22.21
C THR A 205 -6.37 -25.17 -21.10
N PRO A 206 -7.67 -25.28 -21.42
CA PRO A 206 -8.73 -25.38 -20.42
C PRO A 206 -8.53 -26.51 -19.40
N ILE A 207 -8.04 -27.65 -19.87
CA ILE A 207 -7.76 -28.81 -19.02
C ILE A 207 -6.67 -28.53 -17.98
N THR A 208 -5.64 -27.74 -18.30
CA THR A 208 -4.59 -27.42 -17.31
C THR A 208 -5.07 -26.44 -16.24
N ALA A 209 -5.97 -25.53 -16.58
CA ALA A 209 -6.66 -24.66 -15.62
C ALA A 209 -7.55 -25.47 -14.65
N ALA A 210 -8.28 -26.46 -15.16
CA ALA A 210 -9.12 -27.35 -14.35
C ALA A 210 -8.27 -28.28 -13.47
N ASP A 211 -7.19 -28.82 -14.01
CA ASP A 211 -6.27 -29.70 -13.30
C ASP A 211 -5.61 -29.03 -12.09
N LEU A 212 -5.29 -27.73 -12.14
CA LEU A 212 -4.79 -27.02 -10.95
C LEU A 212 -5.82 -27.11 -9.80
N LEU A 213 -7.09 -26.84 -10.10
CA LEU A 213 -8.15 -26.86 -9.11
C LEU A 213 -8.31 -28.25 -8.52
N ASN A 214 -8.37 -29.26 -9.38
CA ASN A 214 -8.53 -30.66 -9.00
C ASN A 214 -7.36 -31.20 -8.19
N ALA A 215 -6.13 -30.92 -8.61
CA ALA A 215 -4.95 -31.55 -8.03
C ALA A 215 -4.46 -30.85 -6.76
N ARG A 216 -4.73 -29.54 -6.59
CA ARG A 216 -4.09 -28.73 -5.55
C ARG A 216 -5.04 -27.87 -4.72
N VAL A 217 -6.11 -27.33 -5.31
CA VAL A 217 -6.96 -26.34 -4.65
C VAL A 217 -8.10 -27.03 -3.91
N LEU A 218 -9.03 -27.67 -4.63
CA LEU A 218 -10.25 -28.21 -4.02
C LEU A 218 -9.96 -29.23 -2.92
N PRO A 219 -9.03 -30.21 -3.08
CA PRO A 219 -8.70 -31.13 -1.99
C PRO A 219 -8.12 -30.44 -0.75
N PHE A 220 -7.40 -29.33 -0.93
CA PHE A 220 -6.84 -28.58 0.19
C PHE A 220 -7.95 -27.86 0.97
N TYR A 221 -8.86 -27.15 0.29
CA TYR A 221 -9.97 -26.45 0.95
C TYR A 221 -10.96 -27.43 1.58
N GLU A 222 -11.25 -28.55 0.92
CA GLU A 222 -12.08 -29.62 1.46
C GLU A 222 -11.48 -30.20 2.75
N ALA A 223 -10.17 -30.42 2.80
CA ALA A 223 -9.48 -30.88 4.01
C ALA A 223 -9.52 -29.86 5.16
N GLN A 224 -9.71 -28.57 4.86
CA GLN A 224 -9.93 -27.53 5.87
C GLN A 224 -11.43 -27.36 6.23
N GLY A 225 -12.33 -28.12 5.62
CA GLY A 225 -13.77 -27.98 5.82
C GLY A 225 -14.35 -26.71 5.19
N LEU A 226 -13.68 -26.14 4.20
CA LEU A 226 -14.06 -24.89 3.53
C LEU A 226 -14.58 -25.17 2.12
N PRO A 227 -15.82 -24.78 1.78
CA PRO A 227 -16.30 -24.86 0.40
C PRO A 227 -15.70 -23.76 -0.46
N MET A 228 -15.38 -24.08 -1.73
CA MET A 228 -14.97 -23.09 -2.72
C MET A 228 -16.20 -22.59 -3.48
N LEU A 229 -16.67 -21.37 -3.18
CA LEU A 229 -17.96 -20.91 -3.71
C LEU A 229 -17.85 -20.28 -5.10
N ARG A 230 -16.75 -19.58 -5.37
CA ARG A 230 -16.62 -18.76 -6.57
C ARG A 230 -15.18 -18.63 -7.02
N ILE A 231 -14.97 -18.60 -8.33
CA ILE A 231 -13.68 -18.31 -8.94
C ILE A 231 -13.78 -17.12 -9.89
N LEU A 232 -12.82 -16.21 -9.76
CA LEU A 232 -12.60 -15.06 -10.62
C LEU A 232 -11.46 -15.35 -11.59
N THR A 233 -11.72 -15.20 -12.88
CA THR A 233 -10.70 -15.25 -13.93
C THR A 233 -10.84 -14.10 -14.91
N ASP A 234 -9.85 -13.93 -15.78
CA ASP A 234 -10.01 -13.13 -16.98
C ASP A 234 -10.87 -13.88 -18.04
N ARG A 235 -10.97 -13.29 -19.24
CA ARG A 235 -11.66 -13.90 -20.38
C ARG A 235 -10.75 -14.73 -21.29
N GLY A 236 -9.61 -15.20 -20.78
CA GLY A 236 -8.70 -16.06 -21.50
C GLY A 236 -9.41 -17.33 -21.99
N THR A 237 -8.96 -17.84 -23.14
CA THR A 237 -9.56 -19.03 -23.78
C THR A 237 -9.35 -20.31 -22.97
N GLU A 238 -8.46 -20.29 -21.97
CA GLU A 238 -8.31 -21.36 -21.00
C GLU A 238 -9.42 -21.36 -19.92
N TYR A 239 -10.10 -20.24 -19.70
CA TYR A 239 -11.17 -20.12 -18.72
C TYR A 239 -12.55 -19.97 -19.37
N CYS A 240 -12.59 -19.43 -20.58
CA CYS A 240 -13.81 -19.05 -21.26
C CYS A 240 -14.01 -19.79 -22.58
N GLY A 241 -15.11 -20.55 -22.68
CA GLY A 241 -15.62 -21.14 -23.91
C GLY A 241 -17.12 -21.39 -23.84
N LYS A 242 -17.62 -22.30 -24.68
CA LYS A 242 -19.00 -22.80 -24.60
C LYS A 242 -19.09 -23.78 -23.42
N VAL A 243 -19.99 -23.52 -22.47
CA VAL A 243 -20.12 -24.29 -21.22
C VAL A 243 -20.14 -25.79 -21.46
N GLU A 244 -20.92 -26.27 -22.43
CA GLU A 244 -21.10 -27.71 -22.73
C GLU A 244 -19.85 -28.39 -23.33
N GLN A 245 -18.85 -27.62 -23.75
CA GLN A 245 -17.69 -28.11 -24.52
C GLN A 245 -16.35 -27.63 -23.95
N HIS A 246 -16.37 -26.93 -22.83
CA HIS A 246 -15.19 -26.29 -22.26
C HIS A 246 -14.85 -26.93 -20.92
N ASP A 247 -13.80 -27.75 -20.90
CA ASP A 247 -13.40 -28.59 -19.76
C ASP A 247 -13.40 -27.82 -18.44
N TYR A 248 -12.86 -26.59 -18.42
CA TYR A 248 -12.82 -25.77 -17.22
C TYR A 248 -14.21 -25.34 -16.73
N GLN A 249 -15.12 -24.96 -17.65
CA GLN A 249 -16.47 -24.53 -17.24
C GLN A 249 -17.33 -25.72 -16.80
N LEU A 250 -17.18 -26.87 -17.47
CA LEU A 250 -17.78 -28.12 -17.02
C LEU A 250 -17.27 -28.51 -15.63
N TYR A 251 -15.96 -28.40 -15.40
CA TYR A 251 -15.36 -28.72 -14.12
C TYR A 251 -15.90 -27.83 -12.98
N LEU A 252 -16.01 -26.52 -13.21
CA LEU A 252 -16.62 -25.61 -12.23
C LEU A 252 -18.10 -25.96 -11.96
N ALA A 253 -18.87 -26.25 -13.01
CA ALA A 253 -20.29 -26.60 -12.88
C ALA A 253 -20.50 -27.92 -12.10
N ILE A 254 -19.66 -28.93 -12.31
CA ILE A 254 -19.73 -30.21 -11.60
C ILE A 254 -19.43 -30.04 -10.10
N ASN A 255 -18.57 -29.08 -9.75
CA ASN A 255 -18.20 -28.80 -8.36
C ASN A 255 -19.05 -27.68 -7.72
N ASP A 256 -20.12 -27.25 -8.38
CA ASP A 256 -21.03 -26.17 -7.92
C ASP A 256 -20.29 -24.86 -7.59
N ILE A 257 -19.33 -24.48 -8.44
CA ILE A 257 -18.50 -23.28 -8.28
C ILE A 257 -18.94 -22.20 -9.26
N ASP A 258 -19.29 -21.02 -8.74
CA ASP A 258 -19.64 -19.86 -9.56
C ASP A 258 -18.42 -19.35 -10.36
N HIS A 259 -18.59 -19.13 -11.66
CA HIS A 259 -17.54 -18.51 -12.50
C HIS A 259 -17.80 -17.02 -12.72
N THR A 260 -17.01 -16.19 -12.04
CA THR A 260 -16.98 -14.74 -12.26
C THR A 260 -15.87 -14.36 -13.23
N LYS A 261 -16.17 -13.45 -14.16
CA LYS A 261 -15.23 -12.97 -15.17
C LYS A 261 -14.97 -11.48 -14.94
N THR A 262 -13.70 -11.06 -15.02
CA THR A 262 -13.35 -9.63 -14.96
C THR A 262 -14.15 -8.85 -15.99
N LYS A 263 -14.49 -7.57 -15.74
CA LYS A 263 -15.09 -6.72 -16.80
C LYS A 263 -14.04 -6.45 -17.88
N ALA A 264 -14.48 -6.36 -19.14
CA ALA A 264 -13.57 -6.04 -20.23
C ALA A 264 -12.96 -4.66 -19.96
N MET A 265 -11.63 -4.54 -20.12
CA MET A 265 -10.87 -3.31 -19.81
C MET A 265 -10.98 -2.86 -18.33
N SER A 266 -11.04 -3.80 -17.38
CA SER A 266 -10.95 -3.49 -15.94
C SER A 266 -9.84 -4.31 -15.25
N PRO A 267 -8.57 -3.88 -15.37
CA PRO A 267 -7.40 -4.55 -14.74
C PRO A 267 -7.53 -4.68 -13.22
N GLN A 268 -8.29 -3.76 -12.62
CA GLN A 268 -8.48 -3.61 -11.18
C GLN A 268 -8.96 -4.88 -10.46
N THR A 269 -9.72 -5.76 -11.15
CA THR A 269 -10.29 -6.98 -10.55
C THR A 269 -9.32 -8.17 -10.47
N ASN A 270 -8.23 -8.22 -11.24
CA ASN A 270 -7.26 -9.34 -11.17
C ASN A 270 -5.94 -8.96 -10.45
N GLY A 271 -5.88 -7.77 -9.85
CA GLY A 271 -4.67 -7.26 -9.21
C GLY A 271 -4.09 -8.15 -8.08
N ILE A 272 -4.85 -9.12 -7.56
CA ILE A 272 -4.37 -10.09 -6.59
C ILE A 272 -3.40 -11.09 -7.23
N CYS A 273 -3.80 -11.74 -8.34
CA CYS A 273 -2.91 -12.65 -9.07
C CYS A 273 -1.70 -11.91 -9.62
N GLU A 274 -1.89 -10.71 -10.18
CA GLU A 274 -0.78 -9.91 -10.73
C GLU A 274 0.25 -9.54 -9.65
N ARG A 275 -0.20 -9.13 -8.45
CA ARG A 275 0.70 -8.85 -7.32
C ARG A 275 1.44 -10.12 -6.87
N PHE A 276 0.75 -11.25 -6.85
CA PHE A 276 1.36 -12.54 -6.55
C PHE A 276 2.41 -12.91 -7.62
N HIS A 277 2.11 -12.75 -8.91
CA HIS A 277 3.03 -13.00 -10.03
C HIS A 277 4.29 -12.15 -9.94
N LYS A 278 4.18 -10.87 -9.55
CA LYS A 278 5.36 -10.03 -9.28
C LYS A 278 6.22 -10.59 -8.14
N THR A 279 5.57 -11.04 -7.06
CA THR A 279 6.24 -11.60 -5.88
C THR A 279 7.00 -12.88 -6.25
N ILE A 280 6.33 -13.85 -6.87
CA ILE A 280 6.93 -15.14 -7.25
C ILE A 280 8.00 -14.96 -8.35
N LEU A 281 7.83 -14.02 -9.27
CA LEU A 281 8.86 -13.73 -10.27
C LEU A 281 10.16 -13.25 -9.64
N GLN A 282 10.07 -12.28 -8.72
CA GLN A 282 11.24 -11.67 -8.07
C GLN A 282 11.88 -12.61 -7.04
N ASP A 283 11.07 -13.23 -6.19
CA ASP A 283 11.55 -13.97 -5.02
C ASP A 283 11.89 -15.44 -5.37
N PHE A 284 11.22 -16.02 -6.37
CA PHE A 284 11.44 -17.41 -6.78
C PHE A 284 12.10 -17.51 -8.16
N TYR A 285 11.40 -17.22 -9.25
CA TYR A 285 11.86 -17.57 -10.60
C TYR A 285 13.21 -16.95 -10.98
N GLN A 286 13.41 -15.65 -10.71
CA GLN A 286 14.69 -14.99 -10.99
C GLN A 286 15.85 -15.59 -10.18
N VAL A 287 15.58 -16.05 -8.95
CA VAL A 287 16.59 -16.65 -8.08
C VAL A 287 16.87 -18.09 -8.51
N ALA A 288 15.82 -18.87 -8.75
CA ALA A 288 15.87 -20.27 -9.17
C ALA A 288 16.69 -20.42 -10.46
N PHE A 289 16.32 -19.69 -11.52
CA PHE A 289 17.01 -19.79 -12.82
C PHE A 289 18.46 -19.26 -12.82
N ARG A 290 18.83 -18.40 -11.86
CA ARG A 290 20.23 -17.97 -11.69
C ARG A 290 21.07 -18.99 -10.93
N LYS A 291 20.47 -19.74 -10.00
CA LYS A 291 21.18 -20.67 -9.11
C LYS A 291 21.24 -22.10 -9.65
N LYS A 292 20.24 -22.54 -10.41
CA LYS A 292 20.07 -23.93 -10.83
C LYS A 292 19.64 -24.00 -12.28
N LEU A 293 20.26 -24.90 -13.03
CA LEU A 293 19.81 -25.28 -14.37
C LEU A 293 18.81 -26.43 -14.22
N TYR A 294 17.60 -26.22 -14.69
CA TYR A 294 16.55 -27.24 -14.67
C TYR A 294 16.59 -28.04 -15.99
N ALA A 295 16.55 -29.37 -15.89
CA ALA A 295 16.54 -30.26 -17.06
C ALA A 295 15.12 -30.68 -17.45
N ASP A 296 14.18 -30.61 -16.51
CA ASP A 296 12.81 -31.07 -16.61
C ASP A 296 11.85 -30.16 -15.81
N LEU A 297 10.55 -30.33 -16.03
CA LEU A 297 9.52 -29.53 -15.37
C LEU A 297 9.33 -29.89 -13.89
N GLU A 298 9.53 -31.17 -13.53
CA GLU A 298 9.26 -31.71 -12.19
C GLU A 298 10.25 -31.16 -11.15
N SER A 299 11.52 -31.04 -11.53
CA SER A 299 12.56 -30.45 -10.71
C SER A 299 12.31 -28.98 -10.41
N LEU A 300 11.76 -28.22 -11.37
CA LEU A 300 11.33 -26.84 -11.15
C LEU A 300 10.06 -26.78 -10.28
N GLN A 301 9.09 -27.69 -10.50
CA GLN A 301 7.89 -27.80 -9.69
C GLN A 301 8.21 -28.10 -8.22
N THR A 302 9.19 -28.96 -7.95
CA THR A 302 9.61 -29.30 -6.58
C THR A 302 10.15 -28.09 -5.81
N ASP A 303 10.99 -27.29 -6.47
CA ASP A 303 11.52 -26.06 -5.88
C ASP A 303 10.42 -25.00 -5.70
N LEU A 304 9.45 -24.94 -6.65
CA LEU A 304 8.28 -24.08 -6.56
C LEU A 304 7.38 -24.47 -5.38
N ASP A 305 7.11 -25.76 -5.19
CA ASP A 305 6.31 -26.28 -4.08
C ASP A 305 6.97 -25.92 -2.73
N SER A 306 8.29 -26.02 -2.64
CA SER A 306 9.06 -25.62 -1.45
C SER A 306 8.95 -24.11 -1.17
N TRP A 307 9.05 -23.29 -2.22
CA TRP A 307 8.89 -21.84 -2.08
C TRP A 307 7.46 -21.44 -1.70
N LEU A 308 6.45 -22.10 -2.28
CA LEU A 308 5.04 -21.89 -1.94
C LEU A 308 4.75 -22.25 -0.49
N TRP A 309 5.35 -23.31 0.03
CA TRP A 309 5.22 -23.67 1.44
C TRP A 309 5.71 -22.53 2.34
N HIS A 310 6.89 -21.96 2.07
CA HIS A 310 7.39 -20.78 2.79
C HIS A 310 6.43 -19.59 2.63
N TYR A 311 6.04 -19.25 1.40
CA TYR A 311 5.11 -18.14 1.11
C TYR A 311 3.83 -18.25 1.96
N ASN A 312 3.23 -19.43 2.03
CA ASN A 312 1.98 -19.65 2.74
C ASN A 312 2.14 -19.74 4.27
N ASN A 313 3.27 -20.27 4.78
CA ASN A 313 3.43 -20.62 6.19
C ASN A 313 4.33 -19.69 7.00
N GLU A 314 5.30 -19.00 6.37
CA GLU A 314 6.32 -18.22 7.06
C GLU A 314 6.35 -16.75 6.64
N ARG A 315 6.01 -16.44 5.39
CA ARG A 315 5.99 -15.06 4.90
C ARG A 315 4.81 -14.30 5.51
N THR A 316 5.07 -13.14 6.10
CA THR A 316 4.02 -12.27 6.65
C THR A 316 3.46 -11.33 5.57
N HIS A 317 2.14 -11.12 5.60
CA HIS A 317 1.43 -10.30 4.63
C HIS A 317 0.77 -9.09 5.31
N GLN A 318 1.05 -7.89 4.81
CA GLN A 318 0.46 -6.63 5.31
C GLN A 318 -0.89 -6.30 4.64
N GLY A 319 -1.53 -7.28 4.01
CA GLY A 319 -2.85 -7.10 3.38
C GLY A 319 -3.94 -6.85 4.43
N LYS A 320 -5.06 -6.24 4.00
CA LYS A 320 -6.19 -5.82 4.84
C LYS A 320 -6.72 -6.92 5.77
N MET A 321 -6.77 -8.17 5.33
CA MET A 321 -7.22 -9.32 6.13
C MET A 321 -6.08 -10.02 6.89
N CYS A 322 -4.88 -10.04 6.30
CA CYS A 322 -3.74 -10.73 6.90
C CYS A 322 -3.18 -9.97 8.12
N CYS A 323 -3.17 -8.63 8.11
CA CYS A 323 -2.75 -7.80 9.24
C CYS A 323 -1.36 -8.17 9.82
N GLY A 324 -0.42 -8.57 8.95
CA GLY A 324 0.92 -9.01 9.35
C GLY A 324 1.05 -10.49 9.67
N ARG A 325 -0.04 -11.27 9.58
CA ARG A 325 -0.03 -12.74 9.68
C ARG A 325 0.38 -13.39 8.37
N THR A 326 0.68 -14.68 8.44
CA THR A 326 0.93 -15.51 7.26
C THR A 326 -0.39 -15.86 6.56
N PRO A 327 -0.37 -16.22 5.27
CA PRO A 327 -1.58 -16.62 4.55
C PRO A 327 -2.31 -17.77 5.24
N MET A 328 -1.58 -18.80 5.68
CA MET A 328 -2.17 -19.93 6.41
C MET A 328 -2.75 -19.53 7.76
N ALA A 329 -2.06 -18.68 8.52
CA ALA A 329 -2.60 -18.19 9.79
C ALA A 329 -3.86 -17.33 9.60
N THR A 330 -3.99 -16.65 8.45
CA THR A 330 -5.20 -15.88 8.10
C THR A 330 -6.32 -16.81 7.65
N LEU A 331 -6.01 -17.90 6.95
CA LEU A 331 -6.97 -18.91 6.53
C LEU A 331 -7.58 -19.66 7.72
N LEU A 332 -6.77 -20.01 8.72
CA LEU A 332 -7.24 -20.75 9.90
C LEU A 332 -8.04 -19.90 10.90
N ASP A 333 -7.93 -18.57 10.81
CA ASP A 333 -8.62 -17.63 11.70
C ASP A 333 -9.97 -17.16 11.19
N GLY A 334 -10.13 -17.08 9.86
CA GLY A 334 -11.32 -16.53 9.19
C GLY A 334 -12.36 -17.58 8.89
#